data_AF-A0AAU3F0T2-F1
#
_entry.id   AF-A0AAU3F0T2-F1
#
_cell.length_a   1.000
_cell.length_b   1.000
_cell.length_c   1.000
_cell.angle_alpha   90.00
_cell.angle_beta   90.00
_cell.angle_gamma   90.00
#
_symmetry.space_group_name_H-M   'P 1'
#
loop_
_entity.id
_entity.type
_entity.pdbx_description
1 polymer ?
#
loop_
_entity_poly.entity_id
_entity_poly.type
_entity_poly.pdbx_seq_one_letter_code
_entity_poly.pdbx_strand_id
1 'polypeptide(L)'
;MAAHDTPTDGPADGPTNGPAGGLTDVAGLRVGHARVPGERALSGTTVVLAPTGGAIAAVDVRGGGPGTRETDALDPRNLVQRVEAVVLTGGSAYGLESAAGVMAWLEEQRRGVRVGPDPSQVVPVVPAACVFDLGRGGDWRARPDAATGRAAVEAAARTDEGAPVEEGGVGAGTGAVVGQFKGGVGTASAVLDSGITVAALVVANAAGSAVDPLTGALYGSYFAGHVACPSPDVHAAAQLRLTEAREKNAPPPLNTTLAVVATDAVLTRAQAQKLAGTAHDGIARAVRPVHLLNDGDTVFALATGAVPLDEASPLALNEVLAAGADVVTRAIVRAVLAARGVEGPGGVFPSYRDLYDID
;
A
#
# COMPACT_ATOMS: atom_id res chain seq x y z
N MET A 1 -29.80 13.77 52.49
CA MET A 1 -29.66 12.92 51.29
C MET A 1 -28.92 13.73 50.25
N ALA A 2 -27.60 13.64 50.23
CA ALA A 2 -26.79 14.22 49.16
C ALA A 2 -26.66 13.16 48.06
N ALA A 3 -27.13 13.47 46.87
CA ALA A 3 -26.95 12.63 45.69
C ALA A 3 -25.52 12.80 45.19
N HIS A 4 -24.78 11.70 45.15
CA HIS A 4 -23.52 11.61 44.42
C HIS A 4 -23.85 11.45 42.94
N ASP A 5 -23.59 12.49 42.14
CA ASP A 5 -23.45 12.36 40.70
C ASP A 5 -22.01 11.90 40.43
N THR A 6 -21.85 10.62 40.10
CA THR A 6 -20.67 10.12 39.38
C THR A 6 -20.88 10.38 37.90
N PRO A 7 -19.95 11.05 37.19
CA PRO A 7 -20.02 11.15 35.74
C PRO A 7 -19.81 9.76 35.15
N THR A 8 -20.74 9.31 34.32
CA THR A 8 -20.59 8.13 33.48
C THR A 8 -19.60 8.45 32.36
N ASP A 9 -18.47 7.76 32.34
CA ASP A 9 -17.56 7.75 31.18
C ASP A 9 -18.34 7.32 29.93
N GLY A 10 -18.30 8.17 28.90
CA GLY A 10 -18.81 7.86 27.57
C GLY A 10 -17.99 6.74 26.91
N PRO A 11 -18.45 6.21 25.76
CA PRO A 11 -17.70 5.16 25.06
C PRO A 11 -16.33 5.71 24.66
N ALA A 12 -15.28 4.92 24.86
CA ALA A 12 -13.93 5.24 24.42
C ALA A 12 -13.95 5.58 22.92
N ASP A 13 -13.44 6.76 22.57
CA ASP A 13 -13.19 7.14 21.19
C ASP A 13 -12.33 6.04 20.53
N GLY A 14 -12.72 5.59 19.33
CA GLY A 14 -11.98 4.57 18.59
C GLY A 14 -10.52 4.98 18.34
N PRO A 15 -9.69 4.04 17.83
CA PRO A 15 -8.25 4.27 17.67
C PRO A 15 -7.96 5.56 16.89
N THR A 16 -7.08 6.39 17.46
CA THR A 16 -6.74 7.70 16.90
C THR A 16 -5.68 7.59 15.80
N ASN A 17 -5.65 8.54 14.87
CA ASN A 17 -4.60 8.60 13.85
C ASN A 17 -3.22 8.88 14.46
N GLY A 18 -2.16 8.31 13.87
CA GLY A 18 -0.79 8.70 14.19
C GLY A 18 -0.46 10.12 13.69
N PRO A 19 0.70 10.69 14.11
CA PRO A 19 1.04 12.10 13.85
C PRO A 19 1.10 12.51 12.38
N ALA A 20 1.65 11.66 11.50
CA ALA A 20 1.68 11.87 10.05
C ALA A 20 0.46 11.24 9.35
N GLY A 21 -0.25 10.34 10.03
CA GLY A 21 -1.41 9.63 9.52
C GLY A 21 -1.07 8.61 8.45
N GLY A 22 0.12 7.99 8.47
CA GLY A 22 0.63 7.13 7.39
C GLY A 22 1.65 6.08 7.84
N LEU A 23 2.20 5.33 6.88
CA LEU A 23 3.09 4.19 7.14
C LEU A 23 4.31 4.54 8.00
N THR A 24 4.82 5.76 7.85
CA THR A 24 5.98 6.29 8.58
C THR A 24 5.70 6.64 10.04
N ASP A 25 4.43 6.55 10.49
CA ASP A 25 4.11 6.59 11.94
C ASP A 25 4.65 5.36 12.68
N VAL A 26 4.87 4.24 11.98
CA VAL A 26 5.61 3.10 12.55
C VAL A 26 7.09 3.44 12.56
N ALA A 27 7.63 3.63 13.77
CA ALA A 27 8.96 4.17 14.00
C ALA A 27 10.06 3.44 13.19
N GLY A 28 10.91 4.23 12.55
CA GLY A 28 12.07 3.76 11.77
C GLY A 28 11.77 3.37 10.33
N LEU A 29 10.49 3.24 9.92
CA LEU A 29 10.15 3.04 8.51
C LEU A 29 10.30 4.32 7.70
N ARG A 30 10.80 4.17 6.48
CA ARG A 30 10.89 5.24 5.49
C ARG A 30 10.25 4.80 4.17
N VAL A 31 9.69 5.75 3.43
CA VAL A 31 9.10 5.50 2.11
C VAL A 31 9.76 6.41 1.08
N GLY A 32 10.04 5.86 -0.10
CA GLY A 32 10.59 6.60 -1.22
C GLY A 32 9.93 6.23 -2.53
N HIS A 33 9.80 7.23 -3.40
CA HIS A 33 9.18 7.09 -4.71
C HIS A 33 10.17 7.50 -5.81
N ALA A 34 10.13 6.81 -6.94
CA ALA A 34 10.78 7.25 -8.16
C ALA A 34 9.87 7.00 -9.36
N ARG A 35 9.90 7.92 -10.33
CA ARG A 35 9.13 7.83 -11.57
C ARG A 35 10.04 7.38 -12.71
N VAL A 36 9.49 6.63 -13.66
CA VAL A 36 10.16 6.41 -14.95
C VAL A 36 10.25 7.76 -15.68
N PRO A 37 11.45 8.19 -16.12
CA PRO A 37 11.60 9.47 -16.80
C PRO A 37 10.98 9.46 -18.19
N GLY A 38 10.57 10.64 -18.66
CA GLY A 38 10.04 10.84 -20.02
C GLY A 38 8.56 11.22 -20.04
N GLU A 39 8.17 11.99 -21.07
CA GLU A 39 6.82 12.56 -21.22
C GLU A 39 5.75 11.49 -21.52
N ARG A 40 6.16 10.39 -22.17
CA ARG A 40 5.28 9.25 -22.49
C ARG A 40 5.39 8.11 -21.47
N ALA A 41 6.06 8.35 -20.35
CA ALA A 41 6.14 7.42 -19.24
C ALA A 41 5.06 7.74 -18.21
N LEU A 42 4.38 6.71 -17.70
CA LEU A 42 3.40 6.81 -16.62
C LEU A 42 3.51 5.57 -15.74
N SER A 43 4.67 5.40 -15.12
CA SER A 43 5.00 4.29 -14.24
C SER A 43 6.10 4.70 -13.25
N GLY A 44 6.37 3.88 -12.26
CA GLY A 44 7.40 4.14 -11.25
C GLY A 44 7.50 3.05 -10.19
N THR A 45 8.32 3.31 -9.19
CA THR A 45 8.62 2.39 -8.10
C THR A 45 8.44 3.07 -6.75
N THR A 46 7.95 2.33 -5.77
CA THR A 46 7.85 2.72 -4.36
C THR A 46 8.60 1.71 -3.51
N VAL A 47 9.46 2.20 -2.63
CA VAL A 47 10.24 1.38 -1.70
C VAL A 47 9.83 1.72 -0.29
N VAL A 48 9.49 0.70 0.50
CA VAL A 48 9.41 0.79 1.95
C VAL A 48 10.72 0.29 2.51
N LEU A 49 11.47 1.16 3.16
CA LEU A 49 12.78 0.90 3.75
C LEU A 49 12.63 0.74 5.26
N ALA A 50 13.04 -0.40 5.78
CA ALA A 50 13.05 -0.69 7.21
C ALA A 50 14.16 0.12 7.94
N PRO A 51 14.11 0.24 9.28
CA PRO A 51 15.25 0.72 10.05
C PRO A 51 16.47 -0.22 9.87
N THR A 52 17.66 0.27 10.21
CA THR A 52 18.89 -0.54 10.21
C THR A 52 18.70 -1.80 11.06
N GLY A 53 19.05 -2.97 10.52
CA GLY A 53 18.81 -4.26 11.15
C GLY A 53 17.51 -4.94 10.70
N GLY A 54 16.72 -4.25 9.86
CA GLY A 54 15.55 -4.79 9.19
C GLY A 54 14.33 -4.98 10.08
N ALA A 55 13.21 -5.27 9.44
CA ALA A 55 11.94 -5.60 10.09
C ALA A 55 11.61 -7.09 9.87
N ILE A 56 10.92 -7.72 10.83
CA ILE A 56 10.31 -9.04 10.58
C ILE A 56 9.34 -8.86 9.42
N ALA A 57 9.44 -9.74 8.43
CA ALA A 57 8.62 -9.65 7.23
C ALA A 57 7.90 -10.96 6.93
N ALA A 58 6.70 -10.83 6.39
CA ALA A 58 5.91 -11.91 5.83
C ALA A 58 5.13 -11.40 4.61
N VAL A 59 4.55 -12.31 3.84
CA VAL A 59 3.72 -11.98 2.67
C VAL A 59 2.52 -12.89 2.59
N ASP A 60 1.43 -12.34 2.08
CA ASP A 60 0.30 -13.08 1.56
C ASP A 60 0.02 -12.62 0.11
N VAL A 61 -0.01 -13.58 -0.82
CA VAL A 61 -0.29 -13.35 -2.25
C VAL A 61 -1.62 -14.01 -2.54
N ARG A 62 -2.65 -13.22 -2.86
CA ARG A 62 -4.02 -13.71 -2.96
C ARG A 62 -4.64 -13.59 -4.35
N GLY A 63 -4.20 -12.61 -5.14
CA GLY A 63 -4.65 -12.47 -6.52
C GLY A 63 -4.21 -13.64 -7.40
N GLY A 64 -4.99 -13.98 -8.42
CA GLY A 64 -4.71 -15.12 -9.31
C GLY A 64 -3.67 -14.86 -10.41
N GLY A 65 -3.27 -13.60 -10.63
CA GLY A 65 -2.27 -13.19 -11.63
C GLY A 65 -1.08 -12.45 -11.02
N PRO A 66 -0.37 -13.01 -10.03
CA PRO A 66 0.70 -12.29 -9.33
C PRO A 66 1.96 -12.15 -10.19
N GLY A 67 2.67 -11.03 -9.99
CA GLY A 67 4.05 -10.88 -10.41
C GLY A 67 4.89 -10.49 -9.20
N THR A 68 5.70 -11.43 -8.72
CA THR A 68 6.39 -11.31 -7.43
C THR A 68 7.85 -11.75 -7.51
N ARG A 69 8.64 -11.34 -6.52
CA ARG A 69 10.04 -11.73 -6.32
C ARG A 69 10.29 -12.01 -4.83
N GLU A 70 11.06 -13.06 -4.54
CA GLU A 70 11.57 -13.43 -3.19
C GLU A 70 10.49 -13.72 -2.14
N THR A 71 9.27 -14.07 -2.55
CA THR A 71 8.17 -14.39 -1.63
C THR A 71 8.44 -15.66 -0.81
N ASP A 72 9.05 -16.68 -1.40
CA ASP A 72 9.39 -17.93 -0.68
C ASP A 72 10.34 -17.67 0.49
N ALA A 73 11.28 -16.72 0.37
CA ALA A 73 12.19 -16.37 1.44
C ALA A 73 11.47 -15.84 2.70
N LEU A 74 10.21 -15.40 2.55
CA LEU A 74 9.36 -14.90 3.63
C LEU A 74 8.50 -15.97 4.30
N ASP A 75 8.61 -17.24 3.90
CA ASP A 75 7.94 -18.34 4.61
C ASP A 75 8.42 -18.42 6.09
N PRO A 76 7.53 -18.66 7.06
CA PRO A 76 7.89 -18.81 8.48
C PRO A 76 8.98 -19.83 8.79
N ARG A 77 9.17 -20.83 7.93
CA ARG A 77 10.16 -21.91 8.10
C ARG A 77 11.56 -21.53 7.61
N ASN A 78 11.68 -20.45 6.85
CA ASN A 78 12.89 -20.14 6.09
C ASN A 78 13.89 -19.28 6.89
N LEU A 79 15.14 -19.31 6.43
CA LEU A 79 16.31 -18.79 7.16
C LEU A 79 16.23 -17.29 7.47
N VAL A 80 15.92 -16.49 6.46
CA VAL A 80 16.03 -15.03 6.54
C VAL A 80 14.79 -14.50 7.22
N GLN A 81 14.86 -14.05 8.47
CA GLN A 81 13.70 -13.59 9.25
C GLN A 81 13.35 -12.10 9.04
N ARG A 82 14.38 -11.26 8.85
CA ARG A 82 14.24 -9.82 8.66
C ARG A 82 14.65 -9.40 7.27
N VAL A 83 13.94 -8.41 6.71
CA VAL A 83 14.30 -7.78 5.43
C VAL A 83 14.50 -6.27 5.64
N GLU A 84 15.32 -5.70 4.77
CA GLU A 84 15.70 -4.29 4.85
C GLU A 84 14.78 -3.41 4.00
N ALA A 85 14.17 -3.95 2.95
CA ALA A 85 13.26 -3.20 2.08
C ALA A 85 12.19 -4.09 1.44
N VAL A 86 11.06 -3.50 1.06
CA VAL A 86 10.03 -4.08 0.19
C VAL A 86 9.82 -3.15 -1.01
N VAL A 87 9.68 -3.74 -2.20
CA VAL A 87 9.52 -3.00 -3.47
C VAL A 87 8.12 -3.20 -4.05
N LEU A 88 7.41 -2.10 -4.25
CA LEU A 88 6.17 -2.06 -5.04
C LEU A 88 6.49 -1.34 -6.36
N THR A 89 6.16 -1.92 -7.50
CA THR A 89 6.59 -1.38 -8.81
C THR A 89 5.51 -1.43 -9.87
N GLY A 90 5.53 -0.50 -10.81
CA GLY A 90 4.78 -0.61 -12.06
C GLY A 90 5.45 -1.56 -13.05
N GLY A 91 5.13 -1.46 -14.34
CA GLY A 91 5.79 -2.20 -15.41
C GLY A 91 5.45 -3.68 -15.53
N SER A 92 4.49 -4.19 -14.75
CA SER A 92 4.21 -5.63 -14.62
C SER A 92 5.49 -6.42 -14.31
N ALA A 93 5.61 -7.67 -14.76
CA ALA A 93 6.74 -8.53 -14.44
C ALA A 93 8.11 -7.94 -14.85
N TYR A 94 8.14 -7.05 -15.85
CA TYR A 94 9.37 -6.35 -16.24
C TYR A 94 9.88 -5.41 -15.14
N GLY A 95 8.96 -4.73 -14.45
CA GLY A 95 9.31 -3.79 -13.38
C GLY A 95 9.92 -4.45 -12.14
N LEU A 96 9.84 -5.78 -12.00
CA LEU A 96 10.54 -6.52 -10.96
C LEU A 96 12.07 -6.34 -11.02
N GLU A 97 12.60 -5.88 -12.16
CA GLU A 97 13.99 -5.44 -12.30
C GLU A 97 14.36 -4.31 -11.31
N SER A 98 13.41 -3.48 -10.88
CA SER A 98 13.64 -2.47 -9.84
C SER A 98 14.20 -3.04 -8.54
N ALA A 99 13.85 -4.28 -8.18
CA ALA A 99 14.39 -4.93 -6.99
C ALA A 99 15.92 -5.13 -7.06
N ALA A 100 16.48 -5.28 -8.27
CA ALA A 100 17.93 -5.43 -8.45
C ALA A 100 18.69 -4.14 -8.07
N GLY A 101 18.16 -2.98 -8.42
CA GLY A 101 18.76 -1.69 -8.03
C GLY A 101 18.70 -1.44 -6.53
N VAL A 102 17.59 -1.84 -5.89
CA VAL A 102 17.45 -1.79 -4.42
C VAL A 102 18.41 -2.75 -3.75
N MET A 103 18.55 -3.98 -4.26
CA MET A 103 19.50 -4.97 -3.77
C MET A 103 20.94 -4.44 -3.84
N ALA A 104 21.36 -3.88 -4.98
CA ALA A 104 22.70 -3.31 -5.15
C ALA A 104 22.95 -2.15 -4.17
N TRP A 105 21.98 -1.26 -3.97
CA TRP A 105 22.09 -0.18 -2.99
C TRP A 105 22.23 -0.73 -1.56
N LEU A 106 21.42 -1.72 -1.18
CA LEU A 106 21.48 -2.35 0.13
C LEU A 106 22.83 -3.05 0.39
N GLU A 107 23.38 -3.72 -0.62
CA GLU A 107 24.73 -4.30 -0.55
C GLU A 107 25.80 -3.23 -0.29
N GLU A 108 25.75 -2.10 -1.00
CA GLU A 108 26.65 -0.95 -0.78
C GLU A 108 26.52 -0.38 0.64
N GLN A 109 25.29 -0.37 1.19
CA GLN A 109 25.02 0.02 2.56
C GLN A 109 25.35 -1.08 3.59
N ARG A 110 25.79 -2.26 3.14
CA ARG A 110 26.09 -3.44 3.96
C ARG A 110 24.87 -3.92 4.77
N ARG A 111 23.69 -3.80 4.18
CA ARG A 111 22.40 -4.15 4.77
C ARG A 111 21.85 -5.41 4.10
N GLY A 112 21.83 -6.51 4.84
CA GLY A 112 21.34 -7.79 4.35
C GLY A 112 21.77 -8.95 5.24
N VAL A 113 21.54 -10.17 4.77
CA VAL A 113 21.90 -11.38 5.50
C VAL A 113 23.40 -11.57 5.41
N ARG A 114 24.10 -11.60 6.54
CA ARG A 114 25.55 -11.85 6.55
C ARG A 114 25.85 -13.28 6.10
N VAL A 115 26.69 -13.42 5.08
CA VAL A 115 27.07 -14.72 4.48
C VAL A 115 28.56 -15.01 4.58
N GLY A 116 29.33 -14.16 5.26
CA GLY A 116 30.77 -14.40 5.44
C GLY A 116 31.40 -13.65 6.61
N PRO A 117 32.71 -13.88 6.85
CA PRO A 117 33.43 -13.32 8.00
C PRO A 117 33.60 -11.80 7.91
N ASP A 118 33.61 -11.21 6.72
CA ASP A 118 33.64 -9.74 6.56
C ASP A 118 32.22 -9.18 6.76
N PRO A 119 32.01 -8.15 7.61
CA PRO A 119 30.70 -7.52 7.78
C PRO A 119 30.08 -6.95 6.49
N SER A 120 30.87 -6.70 5.44
CA SER A 120 30.39 -6.26 4.12
C SER A 120 29.82 -7.40 3.26
N GLN A 121 30.10 -8.66 3.60
CA GLN A 121 29.61 -9.82 2.85
C GLN A 121 28.16 -10.13 3.22
N VAL A 122 27.24 -9.37 2.63
CA VAL A 122 25.79 -9.50 2.84
C VAL A 122 25.06 -9.92 1.56
N VAL A 123 23.96 -10.63 1.72
CA VAL A 123 22.98 -10.91 0.65
C VAL A 123 21.66 -10.28 1.06
N PRO A 124 21.26 -9.15 0.45
CA PRO A 124 19.96 -8.54 0.71
C PRO A 124 18.85 -9.41 0.10
N VAL A 125 17.85 -9.78 0.90
CA VAL A 125 16.58 -10.33 0.40
C VAL A 125 15.65 -9.14 0.16
N VAL A 126 15.22 -8.97 -1.09
CA VAL A 126 14.39 -7.82 -1.50
C VAL A 126 13.07 -8.32 -2.10
N PRO A 127 12.04 -8.54 -1.27
CA PRO A 127 10.71 -8.91 -1.72
C PRO A 127 10.13 -7.81 -2.60
N ALA A 128 9.49 -8.21 -3.70
CA ALA A 128 8.83 -7.28 -4.60
C ALA A 128 7.52 -7.83 -5.14
N ALA A 129 6.61 -6.91 -5.49
CA ALA A 129 5.41 -7.19 -6.25
C ALA A 129 5.14 -6.06 -7.24
N CYS A 130 4.51 -6.38 -8.38
CA CYS A 130 4.25 -5.43 -9.45
C CYS A 130 2.76 -5.24 -9.78
N VAL A 131 2.41 -4.02 -10.18
CA VAL A 131 1.13 -3.70 -10.83
C VAL A 131 1.29 -3.67 -12.35
N PHE A 132 0.20 -3.91 -13.07
CA PHE A 132 0.15 -3.69 -14.52
C PHE A 132 -0.26 -2.25 -14.83
N ASP A 133 0.62 -1.49 -15.48
CA ASP A 133 0.39 -0.11 -15.96
C ASP A 133 1.00 0.18 -17.35
N LEU A 134 1.30 -0.89 -18.10
CA LEU A 134 2.01 -0.81 -19.37
C LEU A 134 1.27 0.06 -20.40
N GLY A 135 2.00 0.95 -21.04
CA GLY A 135 1.48 1.78 -22.14
C GLY A 135 0.57 2.93 -21.71
N ARG A 136 0.25 3.09 -20.41
CA ARG A 136 -0.67 4.15 -19.94
C ARG A 136 -0.15 5.58 -20.14
N GLY A 137 1.17 5.75 -20.30
CA GLY A 137 1.78 7.02 -20.72
C GLY A 137 1.88 7.20 -22.24
N GLY A 138 1.55 6.17 -23.02
CA GLY A 138 1.66 6.16 -24.48
C GLY A 138 2.95 5.53 -25.03
N ASP A 139 3.91 5.15 -24.19
CA ASP A 139 5.03 4.28 -24.55
C ASP A 139 4.91 2.94 -23.81
N TRP A 140 4.79 1.84 -24.56
CA TRP A 140 4.68 0.48 -24.03
C TRP A 140 5.93 0.01 -23.28
N ARG A 141 7.09 0.53 -23.64
CA ARG A 141 8.40 0.13 -23.10
C ARG A 141 8.87 1.02 -21.95
N ALA A 142 8.20 2.15 -21.69
CA ALA A 142 8.49 3.01 -20.55
C ALA A 142 8.08 2.33 -19.24
N ARG A 143 9.02 1.60 -18.64
CA ARG A 143 8.82 0.71 -17.49
C ARG A 143 9.91 0.94 -16.44
N PRO A 144 9.64 0.66 -15.16
CA PRO A 144 10.68 0.68 -14.14
C PRO A 144 11.77 -0.35 -14.43
N ASP A 145 12.99 0.02 -14.11
CA ASP A 145 14.21 -0.78 -14.23
C ASP A 145 14.99 -0.73 -12.91
N ALA A 146 16.21 -1.27 -12.90
CA ALA A 146 17.09 -1.22 -11.73
C ALA A 146 17.40 0.23 -11.29
N ALA A 147 17.62 1.15 -12.23
CA ALA A 147 17.90 2.56 -11.90
C ALA A 147 16.70 3.23 -11.20
N THR A 148 15.49 2.95 -11.66
CA THR A 148 14.24 3.42 -11.04
C THR A 148 14.11 2.89 -9.61
N GLY A 149 14.42 1.60 -9.39
CA GLY A 149 14.41 1.01 -8.04
C GLY A 149 15.46 1.63 -7.11
N ARG A 150 16.69 1.81 -7.59
CA ARG A 150 17.77 2.50 -6.85
C ARG A 150 17.36 3.92 -6.45
N ALA A 151 16.82 4.70 -7.39
CA ALA A 151 16.37 6.05 -7.11
C ALA A 151 15.27 6.10 -6.02
N ALA A 152 14.36 5.12 -6.02
CA ALA A 152 13.30 5.05 -5.01
C ALA A 152 13.83 4.71 -3.61
N VAL A 153 14.79 3.78 -3.47
CA VAL A 153 15.38 3.48 -2.15
C VAL A 153 16.28 4.61 -1.65
N GLU A 154 17.01 5.28 -2.55
CA GLU A 154 17.78 6.48 -2.19
C GLU A 154 16.86 7.64 -1.77
N ALA A 155 15.70 7.78 -2.40
CA ALA A 155 14.68 8.73 -1.97
C ALA A 155 14.16 8.38 -0.57
N ALA A 156 13.90 7.10 -0.28
CA ALA A 156 13.50 6.65 1.04
C ALA A 156 14.59 6.94 2.08
N ALA A 157 15.85 6.68 1.77
CA ALA A 157 16.96 6.88 2.70
C ALA A 157 17.22 8.36 3.06
N ARG A 158 16.75 9.30 2.24
CA ARG A 158 16.89 10.74 2.48
C ARG A 158 15.79 11.34 3.35
N THR A 159 14.71 10.62 3.65
CA THR A 159 13.63 11.15 4.46
C THR A 159 13.94 11.08 5.95
N ASP A 160 13.45 12.07 6.69
CA ASP A 160 13.47 12.06 8.15
C ASP A 160 12.52 10.98 8.70
N GLU A 161 12.76 10.54 9.94
CA GLU A 161 11.82 9.63 10.62
C GLU A 161 10.48 10.33 10.85
N GLY A 162 9.38 9.60 10.62
CA GLY A 162 8.03 10.18 10.71
C GLY A 162 7.68 11.18 9.60
N ALA A 163 8.52 11.32 8.55
CA ALA A 163 8.21 12.18 7.42
C ALA A 163 6.87 11.77 6.76
N PRO A 164 5.99 12.72 6.39
CA PRO A 164 4.77 12.42 5.66
C PRO A 164 5.06 11.65 4.37
N VAL A 165 4.25 10.63 4.08
CA VAL A 165 4.33 9.88 2.83
C VAL A 165 3.59 10.64 1.74
N GLU A 166 4.21 10.81 0.58
CA GLU A 166 3.55 11.40 -0.59
C GLU A 166 2.51 10.43 -1.17
N GLU A 167 1.29 10.93 -1.42
CA GLU A 167 0.16 10.14 -1.92
C GLU A 167 -0.25 10.54 -3.36
N GLY A 168 -1.09 9.74 -4.00
CA GLY A 168 -1.61 9.98 -5.34
C GLY A 168 -0.74 9.38 -6.45
N GLY A 169 -0.53 10.14 -7.53
CA GLY A 169 0.11 9.67 -8.76
C GLY A 169 1.65 9.58 -8.70
N VAL A 170 2.20 8.98 -7.65
CA VAL A 170 3.65 8.92 -7.38
C VAL A 170 4.16 7.48 -7.29
N GLY A 171 5.45 7.27 -7.56
CA GLY A 171 6.08 5.95 -7.47
C GLY A 171 5.31 4.87 -8.25
N ALA A 172 4.98 3.76 -7.60
CA ALA A 172 4.18 2.69 -8.21
C ALA A 172 2.70 3.10 -8.46
N GLY A 173 2.22 4.14 -7.80
CA GLY A 173 0.91 4.76 -8.04
C GLY A 173 0.86 5.67 -9.27
N THR A 174 2.00 6.00 -9.87
CA THR A 174 2.07 6.89 -11.05
C THR A 174 1.12 6.43 -12.15
N GLY A 175 1.25 5.18 -12.56
CA GLY A 175 0.42 4.56 -13.59
C GLY A 175 -0.88 3.97 -13.09
N ALA A 176 -1.12 3.91 -11.79
CA ALA A 176 -2.19 3.11 -11.19
C ALA A 176 -3.61 3.59 -11.58
N VAL A 177 -4.51 2.62 -11.82
CA VAL A 177 -5.92 2.80 -12.18
C VAL A 177 -6.74 1.79 -11.39
N VAL A 178 -7.78 2.23 -10.69
CA VAL A 178 -8.68 1.38 -9.91
C VAL A 178 -10.07 1.38 -10.52
N GLY A 179 -10.46 0.24 -11.08
CA GLY A 179 -11.63 0.15 -11.95
C GLY A 179 -11.45 1.06 -13.17
N GLN A 180 -12.17 2.18 -13.20
CA GLN A 180 -12.10 3.17 -14.27
C GLN A 180 -11.56 4.53 -13.79
N PHE A 181 -11.25 4.66 -12.50
CA PHE A 181 -10.75 5.88 -11.89
C PHE A 181 -9.22 5.86 -11.85
N LYS A 182 -8.60 7.04 -11.91
CA LYS A 182 -7.20 7.15 -11.56
C LYS A 182 -7.00 6.67 -10.12
N GLY A 183 -6.11 5.70 -9.95
CA GLY A 183 -5.65 5.22 -8.65
C GLY A 183 -4.35 5.91 -8.24
N GLY A 184 -3.66 5.35 -7.25
CA GLY A 184 -2.44 5.95 -6.75
C GLY A 184 -1.86 5.24 -5.55
N VAL A 185 -0.89 5.88 -4.92
CA VAL A 185 -0.42 5.56 -3.57
C VAL A 185 -1.37 6.19 -2.56
N GLY A 186 -1.72 5.45 -1.51
CA GLY A 186 -2.39 6.00 -0.34
C GLY A 186 -1.86 5.36 0.93
N THR A 187 -1.97 6.05 2.06
CA THR A 187 -1.47 5.57 3.34
C THR A 187 -2.37 5.93 4.51
N ALA A 188 -2.43 5.09 5.54
CA ALA A 188 -3.18 5.36 6.76
C ALA A 188 -2.51 4.70 7.96
N SER A 189 -2.77 5.23 9.15
CA SER A 189 -2.30 4.66 10.42
C SER A 189 -3.37 4.73 11.50
N ALA A 190 -3.20 3.91 12.53
CA ALA A 190 -3.99 3.89 13.74
C ALA A 190 -3.08 3.57 14.94
N VAL A 191 -3.27 4.30 16.04
CA VAL A 191 -2.65 3.99 17.33
C VAL A 191 -3.70 3.27 18.17
N LEU A 192 -3.35 2.07 18.65
CA LEU A 192 -4.19 1.26 19.51
C LEU A 192 -4.11 1.74 20.96
N ASP A 193 -5.06 1.34 21.81
CA ASP A 193 -5.06 1.68 23.24
C ASP A 193 -3.80 1.19 23.97
N SER A 194 -3.19 0.12 23.45
CA SER A 194 -1.90 -0.40 23.92
C SER A 194 -0.70 0.49 23.58
N GLY A 195 -0.88 1.55 22.79
CA GLY A 195 0.17 2.39 22.24
C GLY A 195 0.86 1.81 20.99
N ILE A 196 0.48 0.59 20.57
CA ILE A 196 0.97 -0.01 19.32
C ILE A 196 0.45 0.79 18.13
N THR A 197 1.34 1.08 17.19
CA THR A 197 0.98 1.69 15.91
C THR A 197 0.81 0.60 14.85
N VAL A 198 -0.28 0.67 14.09
CA VAL A 198 -0.51 -0.13 12.87
C VAL A 198 -0.74 0.82 11.71
N ALA A 199 -0.08 0.60 10.59
CA ALA A 199 -0.20 1.47 9.43
C ALA A 199 -0.14 0.69 8.12
N ALA A 200 -0.63 1.28 7.04
CA ALA A 200 -0.59 0.70 5.70
C ALA A 200 -0.20 1.71 4.64
N LEU A 201 0.46 1.24 3.60
CA LEU A 201 0.67 1.90 2.32
C LEU A 201 0.12 0.99 1.22
N VAL A 202 -0.69 1.56 0.33
CA VAL A 202 -1.36 0.82 -0.74
C VAL A 202 -1.10 1.47 -2.09
N VAL A 203 -0.89 0.66 -3.12
CA VAL A 203 -0.96 1.05 -4.53
C VAL A 203 -2.28 0.54 -5.09
N ALA A 204 -3.25 1.44 -5.27
CA ALA A 204 -4.60 1.11 -5.72
C ALA A 204 -4.65 0.99 -7.26
N ASN A 205 -4.50 -0.24 -7.78
CA ASN A 205 -4.56 -0.54 -9.21
C ASN A 205 -5.51 -1.72 -9.54
N ALA A 206 -6.63 -1.87 -8.81
CA ALA A 206 -7.49 -3.05 -8.90
C ALA A 206 -8.33 -3.12 -10.20
N ALA A 207 -8.71 -4.34 -10.62
CA ALA A 207 -9.70 -4.53 -11.68
C ALA A 207 -11.08 -4.04 -11.24
N GLY A 208 -11.43 -4.33 -9.98
CA GLY A 208 -12.68 -3.91 -9.38
C GLY A 208 -12.74 -2.41 -9.12
N SER A 209 -13.95 -1.96 -8.79
CA SER A 209 -14.20 -0.56 -8.47
C SER A 209 -14.02 -0.32 -6.97
N ALA A 210 -13.37 0.79 -6.62
CA ALA A 210 -13.42 1.33 -5.26
C ALA A 210 -14.72 2.10 -4.97
N VAL A 211 -15.50 2.38 -6.01
CA VAL A 211 -16.73 3.16 -5.97
C VAL A 211 -17.94 2.22 -6.10
N ASP A 212 -18.92 2.40 -5.23
CA ASP A 212 -20.23 1.79 -5.30
C ASP A 212 -20.97 2.31 -6.55
N PRO A 213 -21.30 1.45 -7.52
CA PRO A 213 -21.94 1.87 -8.77
C PRO A 213 -23.40 2.31 -8.59
N LEU A 214 -24.01 2.12 -7.42
CA LEU A 214 -25.38 2.55 -7.15
C LEU A 214 -25.44 3.97 -6.57
N THR A 215 -24.44 4.36 -5.80
CA THR A 215 -24.48 5.59 -5.00
C THR A 215 -23.34 6.56 -5.33
N GLY A 216 -22.26 6.09 -5.93
CA GLY A 216 -21.04 6.87 -6.11
C GLY A 216 -20.20 7.01 -4.84
N ALA A 217 -20.60 6.41 -3.72
CA ALA A 217 -19.79 6.37 -2.51
C ALA A 217 -18.56 5.47 -2.68
N LEU A 218 -17.46 5.77 -2.00
CA LEU A 218 -16.33 4.86 -1.92
C LEU A 218 -16.68 3.71 -0.98
N TYR A 219 -16.49 2.45 -1.38
CA TYR A 219 -16.86 1.31 -0.52
C TYR A 219 -16.20 1.38 0.86
N GLY A 220 -14.93 1.81 0.91
CA GLY A 220 -14.19 1.93 2.16
C GLY A 220 -14.77 2.97 3.13
N SER A 221 -15.57 3.95 2.66
CA SER A 221 -16.18 4.93 3.57
C SER A 221 -17.34 4.34 4.38
N TYR A 222 -17.96 3.23 3.95
CA TYR A 222 -18.97 2.51 4.74
C TYR A 222 -18.44 2.03 6.10
N PHE A 223 -17.12 1.91 6.24
CA PHE A 223 -16.45 1.50 7.47
C PHE A 223 -15.99 2.68 8.35
N ALA A 224 -16.23 3.93 7.92
CA ALA A 224 -15.93 5.15 8.67
C ALA A 224 -17.14 5.71 9.45
N GLY A 225 -18.26 4.98 9.49
CA GLY A 225 -19.47 5.34 10.23
C GLY A 225 -20.49 6.10 9.40
N HIS A 226 -20.23 7.36 9.05
CA HIS A 226 -21.15 8.18 8.24
C HIS A 226 -20.67 8.30 6.79
N VAL A 227 -21.50 7.86 5.85
CA VAL A 227 -21.22 7.96 4.41
C VAL A 227 -22.02 9.08 3.80
N ALA A 228 -21.31 10.11 3.33
CA ALA A 228 -21.87 11.10 2.42
C ALA A 228 -21.90 10.50 1.01
N CYS A 229 -23.10 10.22 0.50
CA CYS A 229 -23.27 9.83 -0.89
C CYS A 229 -23.44 11.09 -1.76
N PRO A 230 -22.82 11.13 -2.95
CA PRO A 230 -23.16 12.11 -3.98
C PRO A 230 -24.68 12.14 -4.26
N SER A 231 -25.19 13.30 -4.70
CA SER A 231 -26.58 13.38 -5.16
C SER A 231 -26.79 12.50 -6.40
N PRO A 232 -28.01 11.99 -6.64
CA PRO A 232 -28.29 11.16 -7.82
C PRO A 232 -27.91 11.81 -9.15
N ASP A 233 -28.12 13.12 -9.29
CA ASP A 233 -27.80 13.87 -10.52
C ASP A 233 -26.28 13.96 -10.75
N VAL A 234 -25.51 14.25 -9.69
CA VAL A 234 -24.04 14.27 -9.75
C VAL A 234 -23.51 12.87 -10.10
N HIS A 235 -24.06 11.82 -9.48
CA HIS A 235 -23.66 10.44 -9.78
C HIS A 235 -23.98 10.04 -11.22
N ALA A 236 -25.16 10.39 -11.74
CA ALA A 236 -25.53 10.13 -13.13
C ALA A 236 -24.58 10.83 -14.12
N ALA A 237 -24.24 12.10 -13.86
CA ALA A 237 -23.27 12.84 -14.66
C ALA A 237 -21.85 12.23 -14.59
N ALA A 238 -21.42 11.78 -13.42
CA ALA A 238 -20.16 11.08 -13.23
C ALA A 238 -20.10 9.78 -14.06
N GLN A 239 -21.17 8.97 -14.05
CA GLN A 239 -21.25 7.72 -14.81
C GLN A 239 -21.17 7.94 -16.33
N LEU A 240 -21.78 9.02 -16.83
CA LEU A 240 -21.69 9.38 -18.25
C LEU A 240 -20.23 9.68 -18.63
N ARG A 241 -19.57 10.58 -17.90
CA ARG A 241 -18.16 10.95 -18.14
C ARG A 241 -17.20 9.76 -18.01
N LEU A 242 -17.46 8.86 -17.06
CA LEU A 242 -16.67 7.65 -16.87
C LEU A 242 -16.83 6.68 -18.06
N THR A 243 -18.05 6.58 -18.62
CA THR A 243 -18.34 5.79 -19.82
C THR A 243 -17.60 6.35 -21.03
N GLU A 244 -17.63 7.67 -21.24
CA GLU A 244 -16.89 8.34 -22.32
C GLU A 244 -15.38 8.14 -22.20
N ALA A 245 -14.83 8.22 -20.97
CA ALA A 245 -13.41 7.95 -20.73
C ALA A 245 -13.05 6.49 -21.03
N ARG A 246 -13.90 5.53 -20.62
CA ARG A 246 -13.71 4.10 -20.89
C ARG A 246 -13.65 3.80 -22.39
N GLU A 247 -14.48 4.42 -23.21
CA GLU A 247 -14.48 4.22 -24.67
C GLU A 247 -13.19 4.67 -25.34
N LYS A 248 -12.43 5.57 -24.70
CA LYS A 248 -11.10 6.02 -25.15
C LYS A 248 -9.97 5.10 -24.68
N ASN A 249 -10.25 4.13 -23.80
CA ASN A 249 -9.25 3.26 -23.18
C ASN A 249 -9.30 1.84 -23.78
N ALA A 250 -8.12 1.23 -23.92
CA ALA A 250 -8.05 -0.21 -24.17
C ALA A 250 -8.48 -0.99 -22.91
N PRO A 251 -9.20 -2.12 -23.05
CA PRO A 251 -9.50 -3.00 -21.91
C PRO A 251 -8.19 -3.47 -21.25
N PRO A 252 -8.01 -3.31 -19.94
CA PRO A 252 -6.80 -3.75 -19.27
C PRO A 252 -6.76 -5.30 -19.20
N PRO A 253 -5.63 -5.93 -19.54
CA PRO A 253 -5.51 -7.40 -19.48
C PRO A 253 -5.32 -7.92 -18.05
N LEU A 254 -4.74 -7.11 -17.16
CA LEU A 254 -4.37 -7.44 -15.78
C LEU A 254 -4.51 -6.21 -14.90
N ASN A 255 -4.76 -6.41 -13.61
CA ASN A 255 -4.82 -5.37 -12.58
C ASN A 255 -4.26 -5.94 -11.25
N THR A 256 -4.01 -5.10 -10.24
CA THR A 256 -3.41 -5.52 -8.97
C THR A 256 -3.57 -4.45 -7.89
N THR A 257 -3.92 -4.80 -6.66
CA THR A 257 -3.70 -3.96 -5.46
C THR A 257 -2.48 -4.47 -4.69
N LEU A 258 -1.49 -3.60 -4.47
CA LEU A 258 -0.33 -3.93 -3.65
C LEU A 258 -0.41 -3.20 -2.31
N ALA A 259 -0.05 -3.85 -1.21
CA ALA A 259 0.04 -3.19 0.08
C ALA A 259 1.27 -3.60 0.89
N VAL A 260 1.73 -2.67 1.72
CA VAL A 260 2.57 -2.95 2.88
C VAL A 260 1.78 -2.55 4.11
N VAL A 261 1.55 -3.50 5.02
CA VAL A 261 1.02 -3.24 6.36
C VAL A 261 2.18 -3.35 7.34
N ALA A 262 2.29 -2.40 8.26
CA ALA A 262 3.36 -2.37 9.23
C ALA A 262 2.86 -2.11 10.65
N THR A 263 3.65 -2.57 11.61
CA THR A 263 3.45 -2.27 13.02
C THR A 263 4.76 -2.17 13.78
N ASP A 264 4.76 -1.44 14.88
CA ASP A 264 5.85 -1.46 15.86
C ASP A 264 5.73 -2.60 16.88
N ALA A 265 4.64 -3.38 16.84
CA ALA A 265 4.46 -4.55 17.69
C ALA A 265 5.56 -5.61 17.45
N VAL A 266 5.98 -6.29 18.53
CA VAL A 266 6.84 -7.47 18.45
C VAL A 266 6.02 -8.64 17.93
N LEU A 267 6.21 -8.97 16.65
CA LEU A 267 5.57 -10.12 16.00
C LEU A 267 6.60 -11.17 15.59
N THR A 268 6.23 -12.44 15.74
CA THR A 268 6.86 -13.53 15.00
C THR A 268 6.49 -13.44 13.52
N ARG A 269 7.28 -14.07 12.64
CA ARG A 269 6.97 -14.13 11.21
C ARG A 269 5.60 -14.77 10.91
N ALA A 270 5.20 -15.80 11.65
CA ALA A 270 3.90 -16.43 11.47
C ALA A 270 2.74 -15.47 11.85
N GLN A 271 2.90 -14.67 12.90
CA GLN A 271 1.93 -13.64 13.26
C GLN A 271 1.90 -12.51 12.22
N ALA A 272 3.05 -12.09 11.70
CA ALA A 272 3.12 -11.14 10.59
C ALA A 272 2.45 -11.72 9.32
N GLN A 273 2.61 -13.02 9.04
CA GLN A 273 1.93 -13.67 7.92
C GLN A 273 0.41 -13.66 8.11
N LYS A 274 -0.06 -13.87 9.35
CA LYS A 274 -1.48 -13.74 9.67
C LYS A 274 -1.99 -12.31 9.46
N LEU A 275 -1.19 -11.30 9.83
CA LEU A 275 -1.50 -9.88 9.57
C LEU A 275 -1.58 -9.57 8.08
N ALA A 276 -0.63 -10.06 7.27
CA ALA A 276 -0.71 -9.95 5.81
C ALA A 276 -2.01 -10.57 5.26
N GLY A 277 -2.41 -11.72 5.81
CA GLY A 277 -3.65 -12.41 5.45
C GLY A 277 -4.92 -11.63 5.80
N THR A 278 -5.05 -11.11 7.03
CA THR A 278 -6.25 -10.34 7.44
C THR A 278 -6.32 -8.96 6.78
N ALA A 279 -5.18 -8.38 6.42
CA ALA A 279 -5.13 -7.13 5.67
C ALA A 279 -5.83 -7.20 4.30
N HIS A 280 -5.88 -8.39 3.66
CA HIS A 280 -6.68 -8.60 2.44
C HIS A 280 -8.18 -8.38 2.66
N ASP A 281 -8.70 -8.59 3.87
CA ASP A 281 -10.10 -8.27 4.19
C ASP A 281 -10.33 -6.75 4.06
N GLY A 282 -9.31 -5.95 4.39
CA GLY A 282 -9.31 -4.51 4.18
C GLY A 282 -9.43 -4.10 2.71
N ILE A 283 -8.78 -4.84 1.81
CA ILE A 283 -8.90 -4.66 0.35
C ILE A 283 -10.33 -4.98 -0.08
N ALA A 284 -10.89 -6.12 0.37
CA ALA A 284 -12.24 -6.55 0.02
C ALA A 284 -13.35 -5.60 0.51
N ARG A 285 -13.11 -4.86 1.61
CA ARG A 285 -14.01 -3.82 2.11
C ARG A 285 -13.99 -2.54 1.28
N ALA A 286 -12.87 -2.24 0.62
CA ALA A 286 -12.69 -1.00 -0.13
C ALA A 286 -12.84 -1.14 -1.65
N VAL A 287 -12.77 -2.36 -2.18
CA VAL A 287 -12.81 -2.63 -3.62
C VAL A 287 -13.71 -3.83 -3.90
N ARG A 288 -14.49 -3.77 -4.99
CA ARG A 288 -15.33 -4.88 -5.44
C ARG A 288 -15.39 -5.00 -6.97
N PRO A 289 -15.19 -6.21 -7.54
CA PRO A 289 -14.60 -7.41 -6.92
C PRO A 289 -13.08 -7.27 -6.68
N VAL A 290 -12.49 -8.22 -5.95
CA VAL A 290 -11.03 -8.32 -5.68
C VAL A 290 -10.58 -9.77 -5.83
N HIS A 291 -9.27 -10.02 -5.84
CA HIS A 291 -8.67 -11.36 -5.89
C HIS A 291 -9.10 -12.20 -7.10
N LEU A 292 -9.46 -11.55 -8.22
CA LEU A 292 -9.80 -12.27 -9.45
C LEU A 292 -8.56 -12.93 -10.08
N LEU A 293 -8.77 -13.76 -11.11
CA LEU A 293 -7.68 -14.43 -11.84
C LEU A 293 -6.72 -13.46 -12.53
N ASN A 294 -7.19 -12.26 -12.86
CA ASN A 294 -6.40 -11.20 -13.47
C ASN A 294 -5.95 -10.13 -12.46
N ASP A 295 -6.20 -10.35 -11.15
CA ASP A 295 -5.68 -9.51 -10.08
C ASP A 295 -4.37 -10.09 -9.54
N GLY A 296 -3.33 -9.29 -9.32
CA GLY A 296 -2.06 -9.69 -8.70
C GLY A 296 -1.96 -9.39 -7.20
N ASP A 297 -3.10 -9.25 -6.51
CA ASP A 297 -3.18 -8.69 -5.16
C ASP A 297 -2.20 -9.32 -4.17
N THR A 298 -1.36 -8.49 -3.55
CA THR A 298 -0.27 -8.92 -2.66
C THR A 298 -0.14 -7.97 -1.48
N VAL A 299 -0.07 -8.52 -0.26
CA VAL A 299 0.20 -7.78 0.98
C VAL A 299 1.49 -8.26 1.61
N PHE A 300 2.43 -7.35 1.86
CA PHE A 300 3.56 -7.59 2.74
C PHE A 300 3.25 -7.05 4.14
N ALA A 301 3.61 -7.81 5.17
CA ALA A 301 3.53 -7.37 6.56
C ALA A 301 4.93 -7.13 7.14
N LEU A 302 5.15 -5.99 7.79
CA LEU A 302 6.40 -5.63 8.45
C LEU A 302 6.19 -5.38 9.95
N ALA A 303 7.06 -5.89 10.79
CA ALA A 303 7.07 -5.60 12.23
C ALA A 303 8.46 -5.13 12.67
N THR A 304 8.56 -3.89 13.16
CA THR A 304 9.84 -3.30 13.61
C THR A 304 10.23 -3.81 15.01
N GLY A 305 9.23 -4.17 15.82
CA GLY A 305 9.41 -4.88 17.10
C GLY A 305 9.89 -4.01 18.25
N ALA A 306 9.36 -2.78 18.34
CA ALA A 306 9.64 -1.84 19.43
C ALA A 306 8.70 -2.02 20.63
N VAL A 307 7.46 -2.46 20.42
CA VAL A 307 6.42 -2.55 21.47
C VAL A 307 6.00 -4.01 21.67
N PRO A 308 6.16 -4.61 22.86
CA PRO A 308 5.71 -5.99 23.09
C PRO A 308 4.18 -6.08 23.03
N LEU A 309 3.67 -7.21 22.54
CA LEU A 309 2.26 -7.56 22.74
C LEU A 309 2.02 -7.84 24.22
N ASP A 310 0.82 -7.56 24.72
CA ASP A 310 0.45 -7.90 26.10
C ASP A 310 0.39 -9.43 26.27
N GLU A 311 1.38 -9.98 26.98
CA GLU A 311 1.49 -11.41 27.26
C GLU A 311 0.35 -11.94 28.14
N ALA A 312 -0.29 -11.07 28.93
CA ALA A 312 -1.44 -11.43 29.76
C ALA A 312 -2.75 -11.52 28.96
N SER A 313 -2.76 -11.01 27.72
CA SER A 313 -3.92 -11.02 26.83
C SER A 313 -3.67 -11.94 25.61
N PRO A 314 -4.20 -13.18 25.64
CA PRO A 314 -4.10 -14.11 24.50
C PRO A 314 -4.70 -13.58 23.19
N LEU A 315 -5.48 -12.50 23.25
CA LEU A 315 -6.16 -11.88 22.11
C LEU A 315 -5.53 -10.54 21.71
N ALA A 316 -4.43 -10.09 22.33
CA ALA A 316 -3.76 -8.83 21.98
C ALA A 316 -3.40 -8.72 20.48
N LEU A 317 -3.07 -9.86 19.84
CA LEU A 317 -2.82 -9.89 18.41
C LEU A 317 -4.07 -9.53 17.57
N ASN A 318 -5.29 -9.84 18.03
CA ASN A 318 -6.50 -9.58 17.26
C ASN A 318 -6.73 -8.09 17.00
N GLU A 319 -6.36 -7.22 17.93
CA GLU A 319 -6.44 -5.77 17.74
C GLU A 319 -5.52 -5.33 16.60
N VAL A 320 -4.29 -5.84 16.55
CA VAL A 320 -3.34 -5.59 15.45
C VAL A 320 -3.87 -6.13 14.12
N LEU A 321 -4.43 -7.34 14.12
CA LEU A 321 -4.98 -7.97 12.91
C LEU A 321 -6.19 -7.20 12.35
N ALA A 322 -7.09 -6.76 13.22
CA ALA A 322 -8.27 -5.97 12.87
C ALA A 322 -7.86 -4.59 12.35
N ALA A 323 -7.00 -3.90 13.09
CA ALA A 323 -6.47 -2.61 12.69
C ALA A 323 -5.76 -2.68 11.34
N GLY A 324 -5.01 -3.77 11.07
CA GLY A 324 -4.37 -4.02 9.78
C GLY A 324 -5.35 -4.01 8.60
N ALA A 325 -6.52 -4.63 8.75
CA ALA A 325 -7.57 -4.57 7.73
C ALA A 325 -8.15 -3.15 7.60
N ASP A 326 -8.40 -2.47 8.72
CA ASP A 326 -9.01 -1.14 8.73
C ASP A 326 -8.10 -0.07 8.11
N VAL A 327 -6.80 -0.09 8.41
CA VAL A 327 -5.84 0.86 7.81
C VAL A 327 -5.65 0.61 6.31
N VAL A 328 -5.76 -0.63 5.84
CA VAL A 328 -5.73 -0.92 4.39
C VAL A 328 -6.97 -0.37 3.70
N THR A 329 -8.16 -0.56 4.27
CA THR A 329 -9.41 0.03 3.75
C THR A 329 -9.28 1.54 3.63
N ARG A 330 -8.78 2.20 4.68
CA ARG A 330 -8.58 3.65 4.73
C ARG A 330 -7.52 4.14 3.74
N ALA A 331 -6.41 3.41 3.61
CA ALA A 331 -5.33 3.74 2.66
C ALA A 331 -5.82 3.68 1.20
N ILE A 332 -6.70 2.74 0.84
CA ILE A 332 -7.32 2.69 -0.50
C ILE A 332 -8.20 3.92 -0.74
N VAL A 333 -9.05 4.30 0.23
CA VAL A 333 -9.87 5.51 0.12
C VAL A 333 -8.98 6.74 -0.09
N ARG A 334 -7.89 6.88 0.66
CA ARG A 334 -6.94 7.98 0.49
C ARG A 334 -6.23 7.94 -0.86
N ALA A 335 -5.85 6.77 -1.36
CA ALA A 335 -5.23 6.64 -2.68
C ALA A 335 -6.14 7.19 -3.79
N VAL A 336 -7.45 6.90 -3.71
CA VAL A 336 -8.45 7.36 -4.69
C VAL A 336 -8.71 8.87 -4.56
N LEU A 337 -8.75 9.39 -3.34
CA LEU A 337 -8.96 10.82 -3.09
C LEU A 337 -7.73 11.67 -3.42
N ALA A 338 -6.52 11.16 -3.20
CA ALA A 338 -5.28 11.86 -3.50
C ALA A 338 -4.92 11.84 -5.01
N ALA A 339 -5.53 10.95 -5.79
CA ALA A 339 -5.29 10.87 -7.22
C ALA A 339 -5.78 12.12 -7.97
N ARG A 340 -5.05 12.50 -9.03
CA ARG A 340 -5.42 13.53 -10.01
C ARG A 340 -5.60 12.91 -11.38
N GLY A 341 -6.61 13.31 -12.13
CA GLY A 341 -6.91 12.74 -13.43
C GLY A 341 -5.74 12.84 -14.40
N VAL A 342 -5.63 11.87 -15.32
CA VAL A 342 -4.61 11.84 -16.37
C VAL A 342 -5.30 11.64 -17.71
N GLU A 343 -4.96 12.47 -18.69
CA GLU A 343 -5.38 12.33 -20.08
C GLU A 343 -4.16 12.42 -21.00
N GLY A 344 -4.02 11.44 -21.89
CA GLY A 344 -2.92 11.42 -22.84
C GLY A 344 -2.97 10.25 -23.82
N PRO A 345 -1.91 10.04 -24.59
CA PRO A 345 -1.88 9.03 -25.66
C PRO A 345 -2.07 7.58 -25.20
N GLY A 346 -1.88 7.30 -23.91
CA GLY A 346 -2.06 5.98 -23.32
C GLY A 346 -3.40 5.75 -22.62
N GLY A 347 -4.28 6.76 -22.58
CA GLY A 347 -5.63 6.66 -22.03
C GLY A 347 -6.10 7.91 -21.29
N VAL A 348 -7.36 7.86 -20.87
CA VAL A 348 -8.06 8.87 -20.07
C VAL A 348 -8.54 8.24 -18.78
N PHE A 349 -7.97 8.66 -17.66
CA PHE A 349 -8.26 8.14 -16.33
C PHE A 349 -8.65 9.31 -15.43
N PRO A 350 -9.95 9.63 -15.31
CA PRO A 350 -10.40 10.73 -14.46
C PRO A 350 -10.19 10.36 -12.99
N SER A 351 -9.93 11.35 -12.11
CA SER A 351 -9.93 11.08 -10.67
C SER A 351 -11.36 11.05 -10.12
N TYR A 352 -11.53 10.46 -8.94
CA TYR A 352 -12.82 10.48 -8.24
C TYR A 352 -13.29 11.92 -7.95
N ARG A 353 -12.38 12.80 -7.53
CA ARG A 353 -12.70 14.20 -7.21
C ARG A 353 -13.13 14.99 -8.44
N ASP A 354 -12.48 14.75 -9.59
CA ASP A 354 -12.89 15.40 -10.85
C ASP A 354 -14.31 15.00 -11.27
N LEU A 355 -14.76 13.79 -10.90
CA LEU A 355 -16.07 13.25 -11.29
C LEU A 355 -17.20 13.59 -10.32
N TYR A 356 -16.89 13.79 -9.05
CA TYR A 356 -17.88 14.03 -8.00
C TYR A 356 -17.80 15.44 -7.38
N ASP A 357 -17.03 16.33 -7.99
CA ASP A 357 -16.88 17.75 -7.62
C ASP A 357 -16.54 17.94 -6.14
N ILE A 358 -15.58 17.15 -5.65
CA ILE A 358 -15.08 17.22 -4.26
C ILE A 358 -13.80 18.05 -4.24
N ASP A 359 -13.92 19.28 -3.78
CA ASP A 359 -12.81 20.25 -3.61
C ASP A 359 -11.71 19.79 -2.68
#